data_AF-A0ABD0QUH9-F1
#
_entry.id   AF-A0ABD0QUH9-F1
#
_cell.length_a   1.000
_cell.length_b   1.000
_cell.length_c   1.000
_cell.angle_alpha   90.00
_cell.angle_beta   90.00
_cell.angle_gamma   90.00
#
_symmetry.space_group_name_H-M   'P 1'
#
loop_
_entity.id
_entity.type
_entity.pdbx_description
1 polymer ?
#
loop_
_entity_poly.entity_id
_entity_poly.type
_entity_poly.pdbx_seq_one_letter_code
_entity_poly.pdbx_strand_id
1 'polypeptide(L)' 'MLFVSAAANTFPYVKKRIEVVGEKHMELKPIDVAIDEMKEKSTELAKLCSNQEVNMITLQLKLQGCVSVQ' A
#
# COMPACT_ATOMS: atom_id res chain seq x y z
N MET A 1 -10.66 7.69 -1.40
CA MET A 1 -11.22 8.03 -0.08
C MET A 1 -10.31 7.39 0.96
N LEU A 2 -9.45 8.16 1.62
CA LEU A 2 -8.50 7.64 2.62
C LEU A 2 -9.06 7.86 4.02
N PHE A 3 -9.10 6.78 4.80
CA PHE A 3 -9.50 6.80 6.20
C PHE A 3 -8.27 6.71 7.08
N VAL A 4 -8.07 7.71 7.95
CA VAL A 4 -7.01 7.69 8.96
C VAL A 4 -7.68 7.59 10.33
N SER A 5 -7.47 6.46 11.01
CA SER A 5 -8.01 6.19 12.33
C SER A 5 -6.90 6.29 13.39
N ALA A 6 -7.12 7.08 14.44
CA ALA A 6 -6.25 7.18 15.59
C ALA A 6 -6.79 6.31 16.73
N ALA A 7 -5.96 5.40 17.24
CA ALA A 7 -6.32 4.52 18.36
C ALA A 7 -5.96 5.15 19.71
N ALA A 8 -6.70 4.81 20.77
CA ALA A 8 -6.46 5.30 22.13
C ALA A 8 -5.07 4.92 22.68
N ASN A 9 -4.53 3.79 22.19
CA ASN A 9 -3.24 3.22 22.59
C ASN A 9 -2.50 2.70 21.35
N THR A 10 -1.18 2.57 21.44
CA THR A 10 -0.32 2.11 20.34
C THR A 10 -0.10 0.60 20.38
N PHE A 11 -0.01 -0.05 19.22
CA PHE A 11 0.39 -1.46 19.12
C PHE A 11 1.91 -1.63 19.28
N PRO A 12 2.37 -2.70 19.93
CA PRO A 12 1.61 -3.78 20.56
C PRO A 12 1.02 -3.37 21.94
N TYR A 13 -0.23 -3.78 22.22
CA TYR A 13 -0.92 -3.50 23.48
C TYR A 13 -1.46 -4.78 24.13
N VAL A 14 -1.67 -4.77 25.45
CA VAL A 14 -2.15 -5.92 26.23
C VAL A 14 -3.53 -6.42 25.80
N LYS A 15 -4.37 -5.55 25.23
CA LYS A 15 -5.68 -5.92 24.65
C LYS A 15 -5.54 -6.13 23.14
N LYS A 16 -6.19 -7.18 22.62
CA LYS A 16 -6.25 -7.48 21.17
C LYS A 16 -7.10 -6.50 20.35
N ARG A 17 -7.87 -5.62 21.01
CA ARG A 17 -8.64 -4.53 20.39
C ARG A 17 -8.37 -3.24 21.14
N ILE A 18 -8.14 -2.16 20.40
CA ILE A 18 -7.93 -0.82 20.91
C ILE A 18 -9.02 0.06 20.30
N GLU A 19 -9.65 0.89 21.11
CA GLU A 19 -10.69 1.81 20.67
C GLU A 19 -10.12 2.89 19.73
N VAL A 20 -10.88 3.24 18.69
CA VAL A 20 -10.56 4.35 17.79
C VAL A 20 -11.11 5.63 18.42
N VAL A 21 -10.22 6.55 18.80
CA VAL A 21 -10.58 7.82 19.46
C VAL A 21 -10.65 8.99 18.48
N GLY A 22 -10.22 8.79 17.24
CA GLY A 22 -10.32 9.79 16.19
C GLY A 22 -10.41 9.15 14.82
N GLU A 23 -11.30 9.67 13.99
CA GLU A 23 -11.37 9.31 12.58
C GLU A 23 -11.26 10.59 11.76
N LYS A 24 -10.35 10.58 10.79
CA LYS A 24 -10.19 11.67 9.84
C LYS A 24 -10.45 11.16 8.43
N HIS A 25 -11.32 11.89 7.74
CA HIS A 25 -11.63 11.67 6.36
C HIS A 25 -10.72 12.51 5.45
N MET A 26 -10.11 11.91 4.43
CA MET A 26 -9.46 12.64 3.34
C MET A 26 -9.98 12.20 1.98
N GLU A 27 -10.62 13.13 1.27
CA GLU A 27 -11.01 12.92 -0.11
C GLU A 27 -9.81 13.17 -1.03
N LEU A 28 -9.49 12.17 -1.85
CA LEU A 28 -8.49 12.26 -2.89
C LEU A 28 -9.20 12.50 -4.22
N LYS A 29 -8.62 13.33 -5.08
CA LYS A 29 -9.14 13.51 -6.44
C LYS A 29 -8.85 12.26 -7.26
N PRO A 30 -9.63 11.97 -8.31
CA PRO A 30 -9.39 10.83 -9.19
C PRO A 30 -7.95 10.78 -9.74
N ILE A 31 -7.35 11.95 -10.02
CA ILE A 31 -5.96 12.05 -10.47
C ILE A 31 -4.95 11.69 -9.37
N ASP A 32 -5.21 12.08 -8.12
CA ASP A 32 -4.33 11.77 -7.00
C ASP A 32 -4.34 10.26 -6.73
N VAL A 33 -5.51 9.63 -6.83
CA VAL A 33 -5.66 8.17 -6.73
C VAL A 33 -4.88 7.45 -7.82
N ALA A 34 -4.99 7.90 -9.07
CA ALA A 34 -4.25 7.30 -10.18
C ALA A 34 -2.72 7.44 -10.01
N ILE A 35 -2.26 8.61 -9.53
CA ILE A 35 -0.84 8.84 -9.27
C ILE A 35 -0.32 7.94 -8.14
N ASP A 36 -1.07 7.81 -7.05
CA ASP A 36 -0.68 6.97 -5.91
C ASP A 36 -0.58 5.51 -6.32
N GLU A 37 -1.56 5.02 -7.08
CA GLU A 37 -1.57 3.65 -7.62
C GLU A 37 -0.38 3.39 -8.56
N MET A 38 -0.04 4.35 -9.43
CA MET A 38 1.13 4.24 -10.31
C MET A 38 2.45 4.29 -9.53
N LYS A 39 2.55 5.15 -8.51
CA LYS A 39 3.72 5.24 -7.64
C LYS A 39 3.94 3.99 -6.82
N GLU A 40 2.87 3.40 -6.29
CA GLU A 40 2.92 2.14 -5.54
C GLU A 40 3.45 1.02 -6.42
N LYS A 41 2.87 0.84 -7.62
CA LYS A 41 3.32 -0.15 -8.62
C LYS A 41 4.79 0.05 -9.00
N SER A 42 5.21 1.29 -9.24
CA SER A 42 6.60 1.61 -9.57
C SER A 42 7.56 1.31 -8.42
N THR A 43 7.18 1.67 -7.18
CA THR A 43 8.00 1.46 -5.98
C THR A 43 8.14 -0.02 -5.65
N GLU A 44 7.05 -0.78 -5.78
CA GLU A 44 7.05 -2.22 -5.58
C GLU A 44 7.93 -2.94 -6.60
N LEU A 45 7.81 -2.59 -7.89
CA LEU A 45 8.65 -3.15 -8.94
C LEU A 45 10.13 -2.80 -8.73
N ALA A 46 10.44 -1.55 -8.37
CA ALA A 46 11.81 -1.12 -8.07
C ALA A 46 12.40 -1.91 -6.89
N LYS A 47 11.61 -2.13 -5.82
CA LYS A 47 12.02 -2.95 -4.68
C LYS A 47 12.31 -4.41 -5.07
N LEU A 48 11.45 -5.00 -5.90
CA LEU A 48 11.66 -6.37 -6.41
C LEU A 48 12.93 -6.49 -7.24
N CYS A 49 13.25 -5.46 -8.05
CA CYS A 49 14.49 -5.40 -8.81
C CYS A 49 15.73 -5.17 -7.94
N SER A 50 15.61 -4.44 -6.82
CA SER A 50 16.72 -4.16 -5.90
C SER A 50 16.98 -5.25 -4.85
N ASN A 51 16.09 -6.26 -4.75
CA ASN A 51 16.25 -7.33 -3.78
C ASN A 51 17.41 -8.27 -4.15
N GLN A 52 18.20 -8.64 -3.15
CA GLN A 52 19.40 -9.49 -3.31
C GLN A 52 19.05 -10.92 -3.75
N GLU A 53 17.88 -11.42 -3.35
CA GLU A 53 17.26 -12.64 -3.85
C GLU A 53 15.97 -12.29 -4.58
N VAL A 54 16.06 -12.16 -5.90
CA VAL A 54 14.89 -11.82 -6.71
C VAL A 54 13.98 -13.04 -6.82
N ASN A 55 12.80 -12.99 -6.21
CA ASN A 55 11.76 -13.99 -6.42
C ASN A 55 11.21 -13.85 -7.84
N MET A 56 11.68 -14.72 -8.74
CA MET A 56 11.33 -14.68 -10.16
C MET A 56 9.82 -14.73 -10.41
N ILE A 57 9.06 -15.50 -9.61
CA ILE A 57 7.60 -15.62 -9.76
C ILE A 57 6.91 -14.30 -9.41
N THR A 58 7.28 -13.69 -8.29
CA THR A 58 6.72 -12.40 -7.87
C THR A 58 7.07 -11.29 -8.86
N LEU A 59 8.32 -11.27 -9.35
CA LEU A 59 8.76 -10.31 -10.35
C LEU A 59 7.97 -10.46 -11.65
N GLN A 60 7.84 -11.68 -12.18
CA GLN A 60 7.10 -11.95 -13.41
C GLN A 60 5.61 -11.58 -13.29
N LEU A 61 4.95 -11.97 -12.20
CA LEU A 61 3.55 -11.62 -11.96
C LEU A 61 3.33 -10.11 -11.93
N LYS A 62 4.19 -9.36 -11.22
CA LYS A 62 4.08 -7.90 -11.13
C LYS A 62 4.40 -7.23 -12.45
N LEU A 63 5.44 -7.67 -13.15
CA LEU A 63 5.84 -7.10 -14.42
C LEU A 63 4.78 -7.36 -15.50
N GLN A 64 4.23 -8.57 -15.57
CA GLN A 64 3.13 -8.92 -16.48
C GLN A 64 1.91 -8.04 -16.23
N GLY A 65 1.49 -7.84 -14.98
CA GLY A 65 0.37 -6.95 -14.64
C GLY A 65 0.62 -5.47 -14.98
N CYS A 66 1.87 -5.05 -15.17
CA CYS A 66 2.22 -3.68 -15.54
C CYS A 66 2.24 -3.44 -17.06
N VAL A 67 2.60 -4.45 -17.87
CA VAL A 67 2.75 -4.30 -19.34
C VAL A 67 1.68 -5.03 -20.15
N SER A 68 1.04 -6.04 -19.56
CA SER A 68 0.07 -6.91 -20.21
C SER A 68 -1.26 -6.88 -19.46
N VAL A 69 -1.98 -5.77 -19.63
CA VAL A 69 -3.41 -5.70 -19.33
C VAL A 69 -4.17 -6.37 -20.48
N GLN A 70 -4.42 -7.67 -20.35
CA GLN A 70 -5.26 -8.47 -21.26
C GLN A 70 -6.33 -9.22 -20.46
#